data_AF-A0A849H7Y4-F1
#
_entry.id   AF-A0A849H7Y4-F1
#
_cell.length_a   1.000
_cell.length_b   1.000
_cell.length_c   1.000
_cell.angle_alpha   90.00
_cell.angle_beta   90.00
_cell.angle_gamma   90.00
#
_symmetry.space_group_name_H-M   'P 1'
#
loop_
_entity.id
_entity.type
_entity.pdbx_description
1 polymer ?
#
loop_
_entity_poly.entity_id
_entity_poly.type
_entity_poly.pdbx_seq_one_letter_code
_entity_poly.pdbx_strand_id
1 'polypeptide(L)'
;MSQSPSRTSALIIAGAYFFLFTLVLWPVVDLTSTVYPFRMGDPGWRYGSMGLMAAYLSTPVLAIFLAMVVSYLFGHKNTLRAISVFSVLGFVVLVVVLILFPLDVIQVRSATPEEQRSSFQVGAAIAELKHLTAAVVLALLGFGGWRTTKEMAGKPKSSQSSELTAEVLKAQKRD
;
A
#
# COMPACT_ATOMS: atom_id res chain seq x y z
N MET A 1 26.17 -22.35 18.84
CA MET A 1 26.06 -22.57 17.38
C MET A 1 25.71 -21.23 16.72
N SER A 2 26.68 -20.54 16.12
CA SER A 2 26.41 -19.32 15.34
C SER A 2 25.88 -19.74 13.97
N GLN A 3 24.59 -19.52 13.69
CA GLN A 3 24.08 -19.69 12.34
C GLN A 3 24.69 -18.59 11.47
N SER A 4 25.41 -18.97 10.42
CA SER A 4 25.88 -18.01 9.42
C SER A 4 24.66 -17.39 8.73
N PRO A 5 24.61 -16.06 8.54
CA PRO A 5 23.50 -15.42 7.85
C PRO A 5 23.44 -15.98 6.42
N SER A 6 22.33 -16.64 6.08
CA SER A 6 22.11 -17.14 4.73
C SER A 6 22.11 -15.96 3.76
N ARG A 7 23.01 -15.98 2.78
CA ARG A 7 23.02 -14.97 1.71
C ARG A 7 21.75 -15.16 0.90
N THR A 8 20.72 -14.35 1.16
CA THR A 8 19.50 -14.37 0.34
C THR A 8 19.86 -13.96 -1.09
N SER A 9 19.45 -14.76 -2.07
CA SER A 9 19.71 -14.48 -3.49
C SER A 9 18.97 -13.21 -3.93
N ALA A 10 19.68 -12.29 -4.58
CA ALA A 10 19.10 -11.06 -5.13
C ALA A 10 17.93 -11.33 -6.09
N LEU A 11 17.96 -12.46 -6.81
CA LEU A 11 16.90 -12.88 -7.71
C LEU A 11 15.59 -13.18 -6.97
N ILE A 12 15.65 -13.74 -5.76
CA ILE A 12 14.46 -14.02 -4.95
C ILE A 12 13.79 -12.71 -4.54
N ILE A 13 14.60 -11.73 -4.12
CA ILE A 13 14.10 -10.42 -3.70
C ILE A 13 13.48 -9.67 -4.90
N ALA A 14 14.16 -9.68 -6.05
CA ALA A 14 13.63 -9.10 -7.28
C ALA A 14 12.31 -9.78 -7.72
N GLY A 15 12.26 -11.11 -7.68
CA GLY A 15 11.06 -11.89 -7.97
C GLY A 15 9.90 -11.56 -7.03
N ALA A 16 10.17 -11.38 -5.73
CA ALA A 16 9.16 -10.98 -4.75
C ALA A 16 8.60 -9.58 -5.07
N TYR A 17 9.44 -8.59 -5.36
CA TYR A 17 8.96 -7.26 -5.75
C TYR A 17 8.18 -7.29 -7.06
N PHE A 18 8.64 -8.07 -8.04
CA PHE A 18 7.91 -8.22 -9.31
C PHE A 18 6.53 -8.83 -9.10
N PHE A 19 6.43 -9.90 -8.31
CA PHE A 19 5.15 -10.50 -7.95
C PHE A 19 4.23 -9.49 -7.25
N LEU A 20 4.72 -8.78 -6.25
CA LEU A 20 3.95 -7.74 -5.53
C LEU A 20 3.52 -6.61 -6.46
N PHE A 21 4.36 -6.23 -7.42
CA PHE A 21 3.99 -5.26 -8.46
C PHE A 21 2.83 -5.78 -9.33
N THR A 22 2.84 -7.04 -9.75
CA THR A 22 1.75 -7.61 -10.54
C THR A 22 0.42 -7.67 -9.79
N LEU A 23 0.45 -7.87 -8.46
CA LEU A 23 -0.75 -7.83 -7.61
C LEU A 23 -1.40 -6.44 -7.54
N VAL A 24 -0.65 -5.38 -7.83
CA VAL A 24 -1.19 -4.02 -7.99
C VAL A 24 -1.59 -3.77 -9.43
N LEU A 25 -0.73 -4.15 -10.39
CA LEU A 25 -0.91 -3.83 -11.80
C LEU A 25 -2.19 -4.42 -12.39
N TRP A 26 -2.46 -5.70 -12.16
CA TRP A 26 -3.60 -6.37 -12.79
C TRP A 26 -4.95 -5.78 -12.35
N PRO A 27 -5.24 -5.61 -11.04
CA PRO A 27 -6.47 -4.94 -10.61
C PRO A 27 -6.66 -3.54 -11.19
N VAL A 28 -5.57 -2.78 -11.38
CA VAL A 28 -5.63 -1.43 -11.97
C VAL A 28 -5.98 -1.49 -13.45
N VAL A 29 -5.37 -2.41 -14.21
CA VAL A 29 -5.68 -2.62 -15.63
C VAL A 29 -7.13 -3.10 -15.80
N ASP A 30 -7.57 -4.05 -14.98
CA ASP A 30 -8.94 -4.59 -15.00
C ASP A 30 -9.96 -3.50 -14.67
N LEU A 31 -9.73 -2.72 -13.61
CA LEU A 31 -10.60 -1.61 -13.26
C LEU A 31 -10.67 -0.58 -14.40
N THR A 32 -9.52 -0.17 -14.93
CA THR A 32 -9.44 0.87 -15.97
C THR A 32 -10.13 0.43 -17.27
N SER A 33 -9.92 -0.82 -17.68
CA SER A 33 -10.56 -1.38 -18.87
C SER A 33 -12.07 -1.55 -18.67
N THR A 34 -12.52 -1.90 -17.47
CA THR A 34 -13.94 -2.08 -17.13
C THR A 34 -14.70 -0.75 -17.13
N VAL A 35 -14.09 0.33 -16.63
CA VAL A 35 -14.75 1.64 -16.53
C VAL A 35 -14.63 2.47 -17.82
N TYR A 36 -13.88 2.01 -18.81
CA TYR A 36 -13.76 2.68 -20.10
C TYR A 36 -15.02 2.44 -20.96
N PRO A 37 -15.60 3.47 -21.62
CA PRO A 37 -15.13 4.85 -21.73
C PRO A 37 -15.48 5.72 -20.51
N PHE A 38 -14.59 6.65 -20.16
CA PHE A 38 -14.77 7.53 -19.00
C PHE A 38 -15.94 8.51 -19.21
N ARG A 39 -16.98 8.39 -18.38
CA ARG A 39 -18.18 9.26 -18.42
C ARG A 39 -18.33 10.04 -17.11
N MET A 40 -17.40 10.94 -16.82
CA MET A 40 -17.41 11.73 -15.58
C MET A 40 -18.67 12.57 -15.37
N GLY A 41 -19.38 12.95 -16.46
CA GLY A 41 -20.65 13.68 -16.39
C GLY A 41 -21.86 12.83 -16.02
N ASP A 42 -21.74 11.49 -16.01
CA ASP A 42 -22.81 10.56 -15.70
C ASP A 42 -22.70 10.08 -14.23
N PRO A 43 -23.66 10.43 -13.34
CA PRO A 43 -23.66 9.96 -11.96
C PRO A 43 -23.68 8.44 -11.83
N GLY A 44 -24.35 7.73 -12.74
CA GLY A 44 -24.42 6.26 -12.73
C GLY A 44 -23.05 5.63 -12.99
N TRP A 45 -22.30 6.20 -13.93
CA TRP A 45 -20.93 5.78 -14.20
C TRP A 45 -19.99 6.05 -13.02
N ARG A 46 -20.10 7.23 -12.38
CA ARG A 46 -19.28 7.58 -11.20
C ARG A 46 -19.57 6.65 -10.02
N TYR A 47 -20.85 6.41 -9.71
CA TYR A 47 -21.24 5.45 -8.68
C TYR A 47 -20.74 4.03 -8.99
N GLY A 48 -20.95 3.55 -10.21
CA GLY A 48 -20.54 2.19 -10.61
C GLY A 48 -19.03 2.00 -10.56
N SER A 49 -18.26 2.98 -11.07
CA SER A 49 -16.79 2.93 -11.06
C SER A 49 -16.20 2.98 -9.65
N MET A 50 -16.72 3.82 -8.76
CA MET A 50 -16.30 3.86 -7.36
C MET A 50 -16.67 2.56 -6.61
N GLY A 51 -17.84 1.99 -6.88
CA GLY A 51 -18.25 0.69 -6.35
C GLY A 51 -17.32 -0.43 -6.79
N LEU A 52 -16.94 -0.46 -8.08
CA LEU A 52 -15.97 -1.40 -8.62
C LEU A 52 -14.59 -1.21 -7.99
N MET A 53 -14.12 0.02 -7.85
CA MET A 53 -12.84 0.33 -7.20
C MET A 53 -12.78 -0.27 -5.79
N ALA A 54 -13.85 -0.15 -4.99
CA ALA A 54 -13.94 -0.80 -3.69
C ALA A 54 -13.77 -2.33 -3.74
N ALA A 55 -14.21 -2.98 -4.81
CA ALA A 55 -14.04 -4.43 -4.99
C ALA A 55 -12.58 -4.82 -5.26
N TYR A 56 -11.84 -4.00 -6.01
CA TYR A 56 -10.44 -4.27 -6.37
C TYR A 56 -9.44 -3.82 -5.30
N LEU A 57 -9.83 -2.93 -4.38
CA LEU A 57 -8.92 -2.20 -3.50
C LEU A 57 -8.12 -3.08 -2.52
N SER A 58 -8.68 -4.20 -2.06
CA SER A 58 -8.05 -5.05 -1.05
C SER A 58 -6.73 -5.65 -1.51
N THR A 59 -6.64 -6.06 -2.79
CA THR A 59 -5.45 -6.75 -3.32
C THR A 59 -4.25 -5.80 -3.43
N PRO A 60 -4.37 -4.58 -4.01
CA PRO A 60 -3.29 -3.60 -3.98
C PRO A 60 -2.84 -3.19 -2.57
N VAL A 61 -3.78 -3.00 -1.64
CA VAL A 61 -3.43 -2.65 -0.25
C VAL A 61 -2.61 -3.77 0.41
N LEU A 62 -2.99 -5.03 0.19
CA LEU A 62 -2.21 -6.18 0.66
C LEU A 62 -0.81 -6.23 0.03
N ALA A 63 -0.72 -5.99 -1.28
CA ALA A 63 0.56 -5.97 -1.99
C ALA A 63 1.50 -4.87 -1.47
N ILE A 64 0.96 -3.67 -1.21
CA ILE A 64 1.69 -2.56 -0.60
C ILE A 64 2.20 -2.95 0.79
N PHE A 65 1.34 -3.53 1.63
CA PHE A 65 1.74 -4.00 2.96
C PHE A 65 2.89 -5.00 2.89
N LEU A 66 2.77 -6.03 2.05
CA LEU A 66 3.82 -7.04 1.89
C LEU A 66 5.11 -6.44 1.32
N ALA A 67 5.02 -5.49 0.39
CA ALA A 67 6.18 -4.79 -0.16
C ALA A 67 6.91 -3.97 0.90
N MET A 68 6.18 -3.36 1.84
CA MET A 68 6.78 -2.69 2.99
C MET A 68 7.47 -3.67 3.93
N VAL A 69 6.84 -4.81 4.23
CA VAL A 69 7.44 -5.87 5.07
C VAL A 69 8.74 -6.38 4.45
N VAL A 70 8.74 -6.72 3.16
CA VAL A 70 9.94 -7.14 2.43
C VAL A 70 11.01 -6.05 2.48
N SER A 71 10.65 -4.80 2.20
CA SER A 71 11.60 -3.69 2.23
C SER A 71 12.20 -3.46 3.62
N TYR A 72 11.42 -3.64 4.68
CA TYR A 72 11.89 -3.54 6.06
C TYR A 72 12.84 -4.68 6.40
N LEU A 73 12.46 -5.93 6.13
CA LEU A 73 13.27 -7.12 6.43
C LEU A 73 14.64 -7.11 5.73
N PHE A 74 14.68 -6.65 4.47
CA PHE A 74 15.92 -6.57 3.70
C PHE A 74 16.66 -5.24 3.84
N GLY A 75 16.19 -4.31 4.68
CA GLY A 75 16.89 -3.06 4.94
C GLY A 75 16.82 -2.03 3.78
N HIS A 76 15.89 -2.18 2.84
CA HIS A 76 15.74 -1.34 1.66
C HIS A 76 15.05 0.00 1.98
N LYS A 77 15.78 0.92 2.61
CA LYS A 77 15.26 2.21 3.09
C LYS A 77 14.58 3.05 2.00
N ASN A 78 15.20 3.12 0.83
CA ASN A 78 14.67 3.93 -0.28
C ASN A 78 13.35 3.36 -0.81
N THR A 79 13.28 2.04 -0.95
CA THR A 79 12.05 1.34 -1.37
C THR A 79 10.95 1.50 -0.34
N LEU A 80 11.26 1.32 0.95
CA LEU A 80 10.30 1.52 2.03
C LEU A 80 9.76 2.96 2.05
N ARG A 81 10.63 3.96 1.87
CA ARG A 81 10.24 5.37 1.79
C ARG A 81 9.37 5.66 0.58
N ALA A 82 9.71 5.13 -0.59
CA ALA A 82 8.92 5.29 -1.80
C ALA A 82 7.51 4.69 -1.61
N ILE A 83 7.42 3.45 -1.11
CA ILE A 83 6.13 2.81 -0.84
C ILE A 83 5.32 3.61 0.18
N SER A 84 5.93 4.12 1.25
CA SER A 84 5.24 5.00 2.20
C SER A 84 4.67 6.27 1.57
N VAL A 85 5.39 6.91 0.65
CA VAL A 85 4.87 8.07 -0.10
C VAL A 85 3.66 7.66 -0.93
N PHE A 86 3.75 6.56 -1.67
CA PHE A 86 2.61 6.04 -2.44
C PHE A 86 1.41 5.71 -1.56
N SER A 87 1.61 5.15 -0.37
CA SER A 87 0.53 4.90 0.59
C SER A 87 -0.15 6.21 1.05
N VAL A 88 0.62 7.27 1.34
CA VAL A 88 0.04 8.57 1.69
C VAL A 88 -0.74 9.17 0.51
N LEU A 89 -0.20 9.10 -0.71
CA LEU A 89 -0.91 9.56 -1.91
C LEU A 89 -2.22 8.78 -2.12
N GLY A 90 -2.17 7.45 -1.99
CA GLY A 90 -3.35 6.59 -2.07
C GLY A 90 -4.39 6.92 -0.99
N PHE A 91 -3.95 7.22 0.24
CA PHE A 91 -4.83 7.70 1.29
C PHE A 91 -5.54 9.02 0.91
N VAL A 92 -4.81 10.01 0.41
CA VAL A 92 -5.39 11.30 -0.03
C VAL A 92 -6.44 11.08 -1.13
N VAL A 93 -6.15 10.22 -2.11
CA VAL A 93 -7.11 9.85 -3.17
C VAL A 93 -8.35 9.19 -2.57
N LEU A 94 -8.20 8.24 -1.64
CA LEU A 94 -9.35 7.59 -1.00
C LEU A 94 -10.18 8.54 -0.14
N VAL A 95 -9.58 9.56 0.49
CA VAL A 95 -10.33 10.60 1.20
C VAL A 95 -11.23 11.38 0.24
N VAL A 96 -10.72 11.74 -0.94
CA VAL A 96 -11.54 12.40 -1.97
C VAL A 96 -12.70 11.49 -2.40
N VAL A 97 -12.44 10.20 -2.61
CA VAL A 97 -13.47 9.21 -2.95
C VAL A 97 -14.53 9.10 -1.85
N LEU A 98 -14.11 9.02 -0.57
CA LEU A 98 -15.03 8.95 0.57
C LEU A 98 -15.96 10.17 0.66
N ILE A 99 -15.51 11.34 0.21
CA ILE A 99 -16.32 12.55 0.20
C ILE A 99 -17.28 12.57 -1.01
N LEU A 100 -16.79 12.16 -2.19
CA LEU A 100 -17.57 12.24 -3.43
C LEU A 100 -18.59 11.10 -3.56
N PHE A 101 -18.25 9.89 -3.12
CA PHE A 101 -19.09 8.72 -3.32
C PHE A 101 -20.48 8.83 -2.68
N PRO A 102 -20.66 9.32 -1.43
CA PRO A 102 -21.99 9.52 -0.86
C PRO A 102 -22.85 10.52 -1.64
N LEU A 103 -22.24 11.53 -2.26
CA LEU A 103 -22.97 12.47 -3.13
C LEU A 103 -23.50 11.76 -4.37
N ASP A 104 -22.71 10.88 -4.98
CA ASP A 104 -23.12 10.07 -6.12
C ASP A 104 -24.21 9.06 -5.73
N VAL A 105 -24.12 8.47 -4.54
CA VAL A 105 -25.17 7.59 -3.98
C VAL A 105 -26.51 8.33 -3.90
N ILE A 106 -26.52 9.58 -3.41
CA ILE A 106 -27.74 10.38 -3.30
C ILE A 106 -28.32 10.70 -4.68
N GLN A 107 -27.47 11.08 -5.65
CA GLN A 107 -27.90 11.39 -7.02
C GLN A 107 -28.53 10.16 -7.70
N VAL A 108 -27.86 9.01 -7.64
CA VAL A 108 -28.32 7.77 -8.28
C VAL A 108 -29.54 7.17 -7.60
N ARG A 109 -29.67 7.32 -6.27
CA ARG A 109 -30.83 6.83 -5.51
C ARG A 109 -32.17 7.32 -6.08
N SER A 110 -32.21 8.54 -6.60
CA SER A 110 -33.44 9.13 -7.18
C SER A 110 -33.90 8.41 -8.45
N ALA A 111 -32.98 7.79 -9.19
CA ALA A 111 -33.24 7.03 -10.40
C ALA A 111 -33.46 5.53 -10.14
N THR A 112 -33.17 5.04 -8.93
CA THR A 112 -33.31 3.62 -8.58
C THR A 112 -34.77 3.27 -8.23
N PRO A 113 -35.37 2.24 -8.89
CA PRO A 113 -36.70 1.73 -8.55
C PRO A 113 -36.83 1.36 -7.07
N GLU A 114 -38.00 1.58 -6.47
CA GLU A 114 -38.19 1.42 -5.01
C GLU A 114 -37.84 0.01 -4.52
N GLU A 115 -38.17 -1.01 -5.32
CA GLU A 115 -37.89 -2.42 -5.08
C GLU A 115 -36.39 -2.72 -4.91
N GLN A 116 -35.50 -1.94 -5.54
CA GLN A 116 -34.04 -2.16 -5.52
C GLN A 116 -33.30 -1.24 -4.56
N ARG A 117 -33.97 -0.25 -3.95
CA ARG A 117 -33.33 0.77 -3.10
C ARG A 117 -32.60 0.18 -1.90
N SER A 118 -33.15 -0.87 -1.28
CA SER A 118 -32.52 -1.51 -0.11
C SER A 118 -31.19 -2.16 -0.48
N SER A 119 -31.17 -3.00 -1.52
CA SER A 119 -29.94 -3.63 -2.01
C SER A 119 -28.90 -2.61 -2.47
N PHE A 120 -29.34 -1.53 -3.13
CA PHE A 120 -28.49 -0.42 -3.53
C PHE A 120 -27.81 0.27 -2.32
N GLN A 121 -28.58 0.56 -1.26
CA GLN A 121 -28.05 1.20 -0.05
C GLN A 121 -27.07 0.31 0.70
N VAL A 122 -27.36 -0.98 0.82
CA VAL A 122 -26.45 -1.96 1.45
C VAL A 122 -25.15 -2.07 0.63
N GLY A 123 -25.25 -2.17 -0.69
CA GLY A 123 -24.07 -2.20 -1.57
C GLY A 123 -23.21 -0.94 -1.44
N ALA A 124 -23.84 0.24 -1.42
CA ALA A 124 -23.15 1.51 -1.21
C ALA A 124 -22.44 1.56 0.15
N ALA A 125 -23.13 1.18 1.23
CA ALA A 125 -22.55 1.17 2.58
C ALA A 125 -21.35 0.22 2.69
N ILE A 126 -21.43 -0.98 2.09
CA ILE A 126 -20.31 -1.92 2.05
C ILE A 126 -19.13 -1.35 1.27
N ALA A 127 -19.38 -0.72 0.11
CA ALA A 127 -18.33 -0.08 -0.67
C ALA A 127 -17.66 1.05 0.10
N GLU A 128 -18.44 1.93 0.75
CA GLU A 128 -17.92 3.02 1.58
C GLU A 128 -17.06 2.51 2.75
N LEU A 129 -17.50 1.46 3.43
CA LEU A 129 -16.74 0.82 4.51
C LEU A 129 -15.40 0.24 4.02
N LYS A 130 -15.38 -0.35 2.82
CA LYS A 130 -14.13 -0.84 2.19
C LYS A 130 -13.17 0.32 1.89
N HIS A 131 -13.65 1.41 1.32
CA HIS A 131 -12.83 2.60 1.08
C HIS A 131 -12.28 3.18 2.38
N LEU A 132 -13.10 3.27 3.43
CA LEU A 132 -12.70 3.79 4.73
C LEU A 132 -11.60 2.92 5.36
N THR A 133 -11.80 1.60 5.33
CA THR A 133 -10.83 0.64 5.89
C THR A 133 -9.51 0.72 5.13
N ALA A 134 -9.54 0.75 3.80
CA ALA A 134 -8.34 0.90 2.98
C ALA A 134 -7.64 2.24 3.22
N ALA A 135 -8.40 3.34 3.37
CA ALA A 135 -7.85 4.65 3.69
C ALA A 135 -7.10 4.62 5.03
N VAL A 136 -7.70 4.05 6.07
CA VAL A 136 -7.06 3.90 7.39
C VAL A 136 -5.79 3.07 7.30
N VAL A 137 -5.82 1.93 6.60
CA VAL A 137 -4.63 1.08 6.42
C VAL A 137 -3.53 1.85 5.69
N LEU A 138 -3.84 2.51 4.56
CA LEU A 138 -2.85 3.28 3.80
C LEU A 138 -2.28 4.45 4.61
N ALA A 139 -3.08 5.11 5.44
CA ALA A 139 -2.59 6.14 6.36
C ALA A 139 -1.60 5.55 7.36
N LEU A 140 -1.98 4.46 8.05
CA LEU A 140 -1.11 3.78 9.02
C LEU A 140 0.20 3.30 8.39
N LEU A 141 0.15 2.71 7.20
CA LEU A 141 1.32 2.27 6.46
C LEU A 141 2.17 3.44 5.98
N GLY A 142 1.56 4.49 5.44
CA GLY A 142 2.26 5.68 4.97
C GLY A 142 3.03 6.38 6.08
N PHE A 143 2.33 6.74 7.16
CA PHE A 143 2.95 7.44 8.30
C PHE A 143 3.87 6.54 9.11
N GLY A 144 3.50 5.27 9.31
CA GLY A 144 4.30 4.28 10.03
C GLY A 144 5.61 4.00 9.33
N GLY A 145 5.58 3.66 8.04
CA GLY A 145 6.81 3.38 7.28
C GLY A 145 7.71 4.60 7.15
N TRP A 146 7.16 5.81 7.02
CA TRP A 146 7.96 7.03 7.03
C TRP A 146 8.73 7.21 8.34
N ARG A 147 8.09 6.93 9.49
CA ARG A 147 8.78 6.96 10.80
C ARG A 147 9.88 5.89 10.88
N THR A 148 9.59 4.66 10.46
CA THR A 148 10.57 3.56 10.44
C THR A 148 11.80 3.88 9.58
N THR A 149 11.63 4.55 8.43
CA THR A 149 12.77 4.92 7.57
C THR A 149 13.76 5.87 8.25
N LYS A 150 13.29 6.74 9.16
CA LYS A 150 14.14 7.66 9.94
C LYS A 150 15.00 6.90 10.95
N GLU A 151 14.42 5.91 11.64
CA GLU A 151 15.16 5.07 12.60
C GLU A 151 16.23 4.25 11.89
N MET A 152 15.93 3.74 10.70
CA MET A 152 16.91 3.02 9.88
C MET A 152 18.08 3.92 9.48
N ALA A 153 17.88 5.23 9.26
CA ALA A 153 18.95 6.17 8.92
C ALA A 153 19.92 6.45 10.08
N GLY A 154 19.48 6.26 11.32
CA GLY A 154 20.20 6.67 12.53
C GLY A 154 21.32 5.74 13.01
N LYS A 155 21.51 4.53 12.45
CA LYS A 155 22.67 3.68 12.80
C LYS A 155 23.92 4.16 12.06
N PRO A 156 24.87 4.85 12.73
CA PRO A 156 26.06 5.36 12.08
C PRO A 156 26.97 4.17 11.76
N LYS A 157 27.44 4.09 10.51
CA LYS A 157 28.41 3.08 10.06
C LYS A 157 29.73 3.12 10.86
N SER A 158 29.97 4.19 11.62
CA SER A 158 31.17 4.40 12.43
C SER A 158 31.25 3.52 13.68
N SER A 159 30.14 3.08 14.29
CA SER A 159 30.23 2.22 15.48
C SER A 159 30.80 0.84 15.10
N GLN A 160 30.39 0.31 13.95
CA GLN A 160 30.86 -0.98 13.47
C GLN A 160 32.34 -0.96 13.07
N SER A 161 32.81 0.11 12.42
CA SER A 161 34.25 0.28 12.16
C SER A 161 35.06 0.49 13.42
N SER A 162 34.57 1.26 14.40
CA SER A 162 35.31 1.49 15.65
C SER A 162 35.40 0.23 16.50
N GLU A 163 34.37 -0.62 16.49
CA GLU A 163 34.36 -1.91 17.19
C GLU A 163 35.29 -2.92 16.51
N LEU A 164 35.26 -3.01 15.17
CA LEU A 164 36.18 -3.87 14.41
C LEU A 164 37.64 -3.46 14.63
N THR A 165 37.91 -2.15 14.65
CA THR A 165 39.26 -1.63 14.87
C THR A 165 39.73 -1.91 16.30
N ALA A 166 38.82 -1.80 17.28
CA ALA A 166 39.11 -2.13 18.68
C ALA A 166 39.33 -3.64 18.90
N GLU A 167 38.61 -4.52 18.21
CA GLU A 167 38.85 -5.96 18.23
C GLU A 167 40.20 -6.33 17.60
N VAL A 168 40.53 -5.76 16.43
CA VAL A 168 41.83 -5.99 15.76
C VAL A 168 42.98 -5.52 16.65
N LEU A 169 42.86 -4.35 17.29
CA LEU A 169 43.85 -3.84 18.25
C LEU A 169 43.98 -4.72 19.50
N LYS A 170 42.88 -5.30 19.98
CA LYS A 170 42.92 -6.26 21.10
C LYS A 170 43.56 -7.58 20.71
N ALA A 171 43.33 -8.07 19.49
CA ALA A 171 43.95 -9.29 18.97
C ALA A 171 45.48 -9.10 18.82
N GLN A 172 45.92 -7.97 18.25
CA GLN A 172 47.35 -7.66 18.10
C GLN A 172 48.13 -7.55 19.41
N LYS A 173 47.49 -7.23 20.54
CA LYS A 173 48.16 -7.13 21.84
C LYS A 173 48.29 -8.47 22.58
N ARG A 174 47.73 -9.57 22.05
CA ARG A 174 47.80 -10.90 22.67
C ARG A 174 48.93 -11.77 22.12
N ASP A 175 49.59 -11.32 21.06
CA ASP A 175 50.79 -11.92 20.47
C ASP A 175 52.04 -11.14 20.94
#